data_AF-A0A6H1ZCN8-F1
#
_entry.id   AF-A0A6H1ZCN8-F1
#
_cell.length_a   1.000
_cell.length_b   1.000
_cell.length_c   1.000
_cell.angle_alpha   90.00
_cell.angle_beta   90.00
_cell.angle_gamma   90.00
#
_symmetry.space_group_name_H-M   'P 1'
#
loop_
_entity.id
_entity.type
_entity.pdbx_description
1 polymer ?
#
loop_
_entity_poly.entity_id
_entity_poly.type
_entity_poly.pdbx_seq_one_letter_code
_entity_poly.pdbx_strand_id
1 'polypeptide(L)'
;MPTFSFQKPIEDVEEPVVLEEDWYKSRIVKAPTIEPNKKKQEDPSQEGAGDNLIVSLAIVGGEGTGRRFKLYLPWPSLADEDAYDGIGMKVSDAKMERIADFTTKFGGISDGTDIMLEEGMEGFVYVTRGLDQAGQRMINSVDPFAGFKSIEDSPAGQEEDASF
;
A
#
# COMPACT_ATOMS: atom_id res chain seq x y z
N MET A 1 -0.33 5.04 -32.36
CA MET A 1 -0.56 4.29 -31.11
C MET A 1 0.72 3.55 -30.77
N PRO A 2 1.26 3.66 -29.55
CA PRO A 2 2.41 2.85 -29.17
C PRO A 2 1.97 1.38 -29.12
N THR A 3 2.68 0.53 -29.85
CA THR A 3 2.46 -0.92 -29.88
C THR A 3 3.45 -1.55 -28.93
N PHE A 4 2.95 -2.22 -27.88
CA PHE A 4 3.79 -2.92 -26.92
C PHE A 4 3.79 -4.41 -27.28
N SER A 5 4.97 -4.96 -27.56
CA SER A 5 5.17 -6.40 -27.73
C SER A 5 5.32 -7.02 -26.34
N PHE A 6 4.37 -7.86 -25.93
CA PHE A 6 4.60 -8.74 -24.79
C PHE A 6 5.70 -9.73 -25.16
N GLN A 7 6.79 -9.76 -24.38
CA GLN A 7 7.93 -10.66 -24.62
C GLN A 7 7.62 -12.12 -24.27
N LYS A 8 6.48 -12.39 -23.60
CA LYS A 8 6.00 -13.73 -23.27
C LYS A 8 4.64 -13.99 -23.93
N PRO A 9 4.41 -15.19 -24.50
CA PRO A 9 3.08 -15.67 -24.86
C PRO A 9 2.14 -15.54 -23.65
N ILE A 10 0.87 -15.22 -23.88
CA ILE A 10 -0.14 -15.10 -22.81
C ILE A 10 -0.32 -16.42 -22.03
N GLU A 11 -0.02 -17.54 -22.70
CA GLU A 11 -0.03 -18.91 -22.19
C GLU A 11 1.07 -19.15 -21.14
N ASP A 12 2.18 -18.40 -21.21
CA ASP A 12 3.33 -18.48 -20.30
C ASP A 12 3.23 -17.46 -19.15
N VAL A 13 2.14 -16.71 -19.07
CA VAL A 13 1.85 -15.82 -17.95
C VAL A 13 1.26 -16.68 -16.84
N GLU A 14 2.05 -16.97 -15.81
CA GLU A 14 1.53 -17.58 -14.59
C GLU A 14 0.32 -16.77 -14.09
N GLU A 15 -0.82 -17.43 -13.97
CA GLU A 15 -2.01 -16.78 -13.43
C GLU A 15 -1.71 -16.29 -12.01
N PRO A 16 -2.14 -15.07 -11.65
CA PRO A 16 -1.92 -14.54 -10.32
C PRO A 16 -2.65 -15.41 -9.30
N VAL A 17 -1.90 -16.25 -8.60
CA VAL A 17 -2.40 -17.04 -7.47
C VAL A 17 -2.81 -16.08 -6.36
N VAL A 18 -3.72 -16.51 -5.48
CA VAL A 18 -4.17 -15.71 -4.32
C VAL A 18 -3.31 -16.07 -3.11
N LEU A 19 -2.69 -15.08 -2.46
CA LEU A 19 -1.96 -15.27 -1.20
C LEU A 19 -2.91 -15.49 -0.04
N GLU A 20 -2.50 -16.26 0.97
CA GLU A 20 -3.21 -16.38 2.24
C GLU A 20 -3.29 -15.05 2.98
N GLU A 21 -4.25 -14.96 3.90
CA GLU A 21 -4.41 -13.75 4.71
C GLU A 21 -3.40 -13.75 5.85
N ASP A 22 -2.27 -13.09 5.63
CA ASP A 22 -1.17 -13.03 6.61
C ASP A 22 -0.31 -11.78 6.40
N TRP A 23 0.65 -11.60 7.31
CA TRP A 23 1.71 -10.62 7.24
C TRP A 23 2.83 -11.08 6.31
N TYR A 24 3.10 -10.26 5.30
CA TYR A 24 4.19 -10.47 4.36
C TYR A 24 5.23 -9.37 4.47
N LYS A 25 6.50 -9.77 4.43
CA LYS A 25 7.58 -8.81 4.24
C LYS A 25 7.49 -8.22 2.83
N SER A 26 7.54 -6.90 2.74
CA SER A 26 7.41 -6.16 1.49
C SER A 26 8.47 -5.07 1.35
N ARG A 27 8.71 -4.66 0.12
CA ARG A 27 9.67 -3.62 -0.24
C ARG A 27 9.02 -2.61 -1.18
N ILE A 28 9.31 -1.33 -0.98
CA ILE A 28 8.99 -0.27 -1.92
C ILE A 28 9.88 -0.41 -3.15
N VAL A 29 9.28 -0.68 -4.31
CA VAL A 29 10.02 -0.96 -5.57
C VAL A 29 10.19 0.24 -6.48
N LYS A 30 9.54 1.36 -6.16
CA LYS A 30 9.64 2.64 -6.86
C LYS A 30 9.36 3.77 -5.87
N ALA A 31 10.00 4.91 -6.09
CA ALA A 31 9.66 6.14 -5.36
C ALA A 31 8.14 6.41 -5.43
N PRO A 32 7.49 6.78 -4.30
CA PRO A 32 6.08 7.14 -4.29
C PRO A 32 5.75 8.30 -5.21
N THR A 33 4.53 8.32 -5.74
CA THR A 33 4.06 9.36 -6.67
C THR A 33 2.68 9.85 -6.27
N ILE A 34 2.39 11.13 -6.52
CA ILE A 34 1.05 11.68 -6.31
C ILE A 34 0.32 11.66 -7.65
N GLU A 35 -0.81 10.96 -7.71
CA GLU A 35 -1.65 10.87 -8.90
C GLU A 35 -3.11 11.23 -8.56
N PRO A 36 -3.88 11.81 -9.51
CA PRO A 36 -5.29 12.08 -9.30
C PRO A 36 -6.07 10.83 -8.89
N ASN A 37 -6.98 10.96 -7.92
CA ASN A 37 -7.84 9.83 -7.57
C ASN A 37 -8.81 9.51 -8.73
N LYS A 38 -9.46 8.34 -8.68
CA LYS A 38 -10.36 7.87 -9.74
C LYS A 38 -11.42 8.89 -10.15
N LYS A 39 -12.02 9.61 -9.20
CA LYS A 39 -13.06 10.62 -9.48
C LYS A 39 -12.49 11.81 -10.26
N LYS A 40 -11.31 12.29 -9.89
CA LYS A 40 -10.62 13.39 -10.58
C LYS A 40 -10.08 12.98 -11.96
N GLN A 41 -9.73 11.70 -12.14
CA GLN A 41 -9.35 11.14 -13.44
C GLN A 41 -10.53 11.09 -14.42
N GLU A 42 -11.72 10.75 -13.93
CA GLU A 42 -12.96 10.69 -14.72
C GLU A 42 -13.49 12.10 -15.05
N ASP A 43 -13.42 13.02 -14.09
CA ASP A 43 -13.85 14.42 -14.26
C ASP A 43 -12.88 15.38 -13.53
N PRO A 44 -12.03 16.10 -14.27
CA PRO A 44 -11.08 17.06 -13.71
C PRO A 44 -11.73 18.27 -13.01
N SER A 45 -13.03 18.52 -13.23
CA SER A 45 -13.77 19.63 -12.63
C SER A 45 -14.28 19.33 -11.20
N GLN A 46 -14.10 18.10 -10.72
CA GLN A 46 -14.46 17.70 -9.35
C GLN A 46 -13.45 18.28 -8.35
N GLU A 47 -13.64 19.53 -7.93
CA GLU A 47 -12.75 20.22 -6.98
C GLU A 47 -12.63 19.49 -5.62
N GLY A 48 -13.65 18.74 -5.21
CA GLY A 48 -13.61 17.92 -3.99
C GLY A 48 -12.94 16.56 -4.15
N ALA A 49 -12.52 16.18 -5.37
CA ALA A 49 -11.78 14.96 -5.59
C ALA A 49 -10.29 15.22 -5.32
N GLY A 50 -9.77 14.71 -4.21
CA GLY A 50 -8.35 14.81 -3.87
C GLY A 50 -7.43 13.96 -4.78
N ASP A 51 -6.14 14.00 -4.49
CA ASP A 51 -5.16 13.11 -5.13
C ASP A 51 -4.90 11.87 -4.24
N ASN A 52 -4.11 10.93 -4.74
CA ASN A 52 -3.63 9.77 -3.98
C ASN A 52 -2.11 9.74 -4.01
N LEU A 53 -1.50 9.44 -2.85
CA LEU A 53 -0.13 8.96 -2.78
C LEU A 53 -0.12 7.47 -3.16
N ILE A 54 0.54 7.14 -4.27
CA ILE A 54 0.69 5.78 -4.76
C ILE A 54 2.03 5.21 -4.30
N VAL A 55 1.95 4.11 -3.55
CA VAL A 55 3.12 3.35 -3.10
C VAL A 55 3.15 2.00 -3.82
N SER A 56 4.23 1.75 -4.56
CA SER A 56 4.44 0.48 -5.27
C SER A 56 5.24 -0.49 -4.41
N LEU A 57 4.63 -1.60 -4.06
CA LEU A 57 5.18 -2.60 -3.14
C LEU A 57 5.43 -3.93 -3.86
N ALA A 58 6.41 -4.70 -3.40
CA ALA A 58 6.60 -6.11 -3.78
C ALA A 58 6.91 -6.97 -2.57
N ILE A 59 6.39 -8.20 -2.53
CA ILE A 59 6.70 -9.15 -1.45
C ILE A 59 8.13 -9.68 -1.59
N VAL A 60 8.83 -9.76 -0.47
CA VAL A 60 10.22 -10.21 -0.37
C VAL A 60 10.26 -11.60 0.29
N GLY A 61 11.03 -12.52 -0.29
CA GLY A 61 11.47 -13.75 0.39
C GLY A 61 10.45 -14.87 0.60
N GLY A 62 9.21 -14.76 0.11
CA GLY A 62 8.22 -15.85 0.12
C GLY A 62 8.17 -16.64 -1.20
N GLU A 63 7.45 -17.77 -1.23
CA GLU A 63 7.23 -18.56 -2.47
C GLU A 63 6.61 -17.72 -3.60
N GLY A 64 5.91 -16.63 -3.26
CA GLY A 64 5.34 -15.65 -4.20
C GLY A 64 6.34 -14.61 -4.74
N THR A 65 7.54 -15.03 -5.13
CA THR A 65 8.63 -14.18 -5.66
C THR A 65 8.17 -13.31 -6.84
N GLY A 66 7.60 -12.13 -6.55
CA GLY A 66 7.25 -11.13 -7.57
C GLY A 66 5.84 -10.54 -7.51
N ARG A 67 5.00 -10.84 -6.51
CA ARG A 67 3.69 -10.18 -6.42
C ARG A 67 3.85 -8.72 -6.03
N ARG A 68 3.42 -7.85 -6.95
CA ARG A 68 3.46 -6.40 -6.82
C ARG A 68 2.08 -5.88 -6.47
N PHE A 69 2.05 -4.92 -5.55
CA PHE A 69 0.84 -4.25 -5.10
C PHE A 69 1.00 -2.75 -5.29
N LYS A 70 -0.12 -2.07 -5.55
CA LYS A 70 -0.19 -0.62 -5.47
C LYS A 70 -1.10 -0.26 -4.31
N LEU A 71 -0.55 0.45 -3.34
CA LEU A 71 -1.33 1.05 -2.28
C LEU A 71 -1.67 2.49 -2.67
N TYR A 72 -2.93 2.86 -2.46
CA TYR A 72 -3.43 4.20 -2.71
C TYR A 72 -3.81 4.82 -1.36
N LEU A 73 -3.03 5.79 -0.91
CA LEU A 73 -3.31 6.55 0.30
C LEU A 73 -3.93 7.89 -0.09
N PRO A 74 -5.05 8.32 0.53
CA PRO A 74 -5.71 9.56 0.17
C PRO A 74 -4.82 10.75 0.53
N TRP A 75 -4.45 11.55 -0.47
CA TRP A 75 -3.69 12.78 -0.25
C TRP A 75 -4.66 13.92 0.14
N PRO A 76 -4.30 14.81 1.09
CA PRO A 76 -5.09 15.98 1.41
C PRO A 76 -5.29 16.89 0.19
N SER A 77 -6.47 17.48 0.10
CA SER A 77 -6.85 18.49 -0.88
C SER A 77 -7.26 19.78 -0.18
N LEU A 78 -7.34 20.88 -0.92
CA LEU A 78 -7.78 22.17 -0.37
C LEU A 78 -9.18 22.09 0.25
N ALA A 79 -10.08 21.29 -0.34
CA ALA A 79 -11.43 21.08 0.20
C ALA A 79 -11.44 20.37 1.57
N ASP A 80 -10.36 19.66 1.92
CA ASP A 80 -10.24 18.98 3.22
C ASP A 80 -9.83 19.93 4.35
N GLU A 81 -9.29 21.13 4.03
CA GLU A 81 -8.82 22.09 5.04
C GLU A 81 -9.97 22.74 5.83
N ASP A 82 -11.15 22.80 5.21
CA ASP A 82 -12.39 23.37 5.76
C ASP A 82 -13.35 22.28 6.26
N ALA A 83 -13.03 21.01 6.03
CA ALA A 83 -13.86 19.87 6.43
C ALA A 83 -13.39 19.28 7.75
N TYR A 84 -14.34 18.94 8.61
CA TYR A 84 -14.10 18.23 9.87
C TYR A 84 -14.70 16.83 9.81
N ASP A 85 -14.02 15.88 10.43
CA ASP A 85 -14.52 14.53 10.60
C ASP A 85 -15.54 14.43 11.76
N GLY A 86 -16.06 13.23 11.98
CA GLY A 86 -17.07 12.98 13.02
C GLY A 86 -16.57 13.15 14.47
N ILE A 87 -15.26 13.34 14.68
CA ILE A 87 -14.63 13.53 16.00
C ILE A 87 -14.07 14.96 16.16
N GLY A 88 -14.26 15.84 15.17
CA GLY A 88 -13.86 17.24 15.21
C GLY A 88 -12.40 17.50 14.82
N MET A 89 -11.72 16.55 14.19
CA MET A 89 -10.41 16.74 13.56
C MET A 89 -10.59 17.23 12.12
N LYS A 90 -9.66 18.05 11.61
CA LYS A 90 -9.68 18.39 10.18
C LYS A 90 -9.42 17.14 9.34
N VAL A 91 -10.16 17.00 8.24
CA VAL A 91 -10.01 15.86 7.33
C VAL A 91 -8.61 15.83 6.72
N SER A 92 -7.99 17.00 6.49
CA SER A 92 -6.59 17.11 6.06
C SER A 92 -5.63 16.42 7.03
N ASP A 93 -5.82 16.65 8.33
CA ASP A 93 -4.92 16.18 9.38
C ASP A 93 -5.06 14.67 9.55
N ALA A 94 -6.29 14.15 9.56
CA ALA A 94 -6.56 12.71 9.61
C ALA A 94 -5.94 11.95 8.41
N LYS A 95 -5.94 12.56 7.21
CA LYS A 95 -5.28 11.98 6.03
C LYS A 95 -3.76 11.99 6.18
N MET A 96 -3.18 13.08 6.67
CA MET A 96 -1.73 13.19 6.90
C MET A 96 -1.24 12.21 7.96
N GLU A 97 -1.95 12.09 9.08
CA GLU A 97 -1.66 11.12 10.14
C GLU A 97 -1.63 9.69 9.59
N ARG A 98 -2.59 9.35 8.74
CA ARG A 98 -2.65 8.05 8.08
C ARG A 98 -1.43 7.76 7.18
N ILE A 99 -0.91 8.77 6.49
CA ILE A 99 0.29 8.65 5.65
C ILE A 99 1.55 8.57 6.52
N ALA A 100 1.63 9.38 7.58
CA ALA A 100 2.70 9.35 8.56
C ALA A 100 2.83 7.97 9.21
N ASP A 101 1.71 7.40 9.67
CA ASP A 101 1.66 6.06 10.26
C ASP A 101 2.18 4.99 9.30
N PHE A 102 1.73 5.05 8.04
CA PHE A 102 2.22 4.14 7.01
C PHE A 102 3.73 4.31 6.78
N THR A 103 4.22 5.55 6.75
CA THR A 103 5.63 5.86 6.53
C THR A 103 6.52 5.28 7.63
N THR A 104 6.13 5.51 8.89
CA THR A 104 6.85 4.99 10.06
C THR A 104 6.92 3.46 10.04
N LYS A 105 5.87 2.77 9.59
CA LYS A 105 5.86 1.29 9.48
C LYS A 105 6.87 0.73 8.49
N PHE A 106 7.26 1.51 7.48
CA PHE A 106 8.28 1.13 6.51
C PHE A 106 9.69 1.59 6.91
N GLY A 107 9.87 2.07 8.15
CA GLY A 107 11.13 2.61 8.64
C GLY A 107 11.46 3.99 8.07
N GLY A 108 10.49 4.67 7.46
CA GLY A 108 10.62 6.05 7.02
C GLY A 108 10.55 7.04 8.18
N ILE A 109 10.83 8.30 7.88
CA ILE A 109 10.74 9.40 8.84
C ILE A 109 9.52 10.26 8.48
N SER A 110 8.74 10.62 9.50
CA SER A 110 7.64 11.58 9.38
C SER A 110 7.72 12.56 10.54
N ASP A 111 7.90 13.85 10.26
CA ASP A 111 7.92 14.92 11.28
C ASP A 111 6.66 15.81 11.25
N GLY A 112 5.62 15.32 10.57
CA GLY A 112 4.33 16.00 10.43
C GLY A 112 4.28 17.04 9.31
N THR A 113 5.43 17.48 8.80
CA THR A 113 5.53 18.38 7.65
C THR A 113 6.16 17.68 6.46
N ASP A 114 7.20 16.88 6.72
CA ASP A 114 7.94 16.10 5.74
C ASP A 114 7.70 14.59 5.95
N ILE A 115 7.45 13.90 4.85
CA ILE A 115 7.29 12.45 4.78
C ILE A 115 8.39 11.90 3.87
N MET A 116 9.26 11.04 4.42
CA MET A 116 10.34 10.42 3.67
C MET A 116 10.08 8.93 3.45
N LEU A 117 9.75 8.59 2.19
CA LEU A 117 9.58 7.23 1.71
C LEU A 117 10.43 7.05 0.44
N GLU A 118 11.40 6.14 0.50
CA GLU A 118 12.33 5.89 -0.60
C GLU A 118 12.18 4.49 -1.20
N GLU A 119 12.62 4.34 -2.44
CA GLU A 119 12.77 3.02 -3.05
C GLU A 119 13.76 2.18 -2.24
N GLY A 120 13.41 0.90 -2.03
CA GLY A 120 14.23 -0.04 -1.29
C GLY A 120 13.86 -0.18 0.18
N MET A 121 13.07 0.74 0.75
CA MET A 121 12.56 0.60 2.12
C MET A 121 11.71 -0.67 2.28
N GLU A 122 11.91 -1.38 3.39
CA GLU A 122 11.24 -2.65 3.69
C GLU A 122 10.34 -2.52 4.92
N GLY A 123 9.19 -3.18 4.88
CA GLY A 123 8.22 -3.19 5.96
C GLY A 123 7.29 -4.39 5.84
N PHE A 124 6.44 -4.60 6.85
CA PHE A 124 5.43 -5.65 6.82
C PHE A 124 4.08 -5.09 6.37
N VAL A 125 3.39 -5.83 5.52
CA VAL A 125 2.02 -5.52 5.10
C VAL A 125 1.13 -6.72 5.32
N TYR A 126 -0.10 -6.46 5.75
CA TYR A 126 -1.11 -7.49 5.84
C TYR A 126 -1.84 -7.61 4.50
N VAL A 127 -1.85 -8.82 3.95
CA VAL A 127 -2.59 -9.12 2.73
C VAL A 127 -3.93 -9.69 3.14
N THR A 128 -5.01 -9.11 2.63
CA THR A 128 -6.38 -9.62 2.78
C THR A 128 -6.88 -10.20 1.46
N ARG A 129 -7.92 -11.02 1.52
CA ARG A 129 -8.61 -11.50 0.33
C ARG A 129 -9.97 -10.81 0.22
N GLY A 130 -10.21 -10.21 -0.94
CA GLY A 130 -11.49 -9.60 -1.26
C GLY A 130 -12.06 -10.18 -2.55
N LEU A 131 -13.34 -9.94 -2.79
CA LEU A 131 -13.92 -10.14 -4.11
C LEU A 131 -13.59 -8.94 -5.00
N ASP A 132 -13.43 -9.19 -6.31
CA ASP A 132 -13.37 -8.13 -7.30
C ASP A 132 -14.69 -7.34 -7.38
N GLN A 133 -14.70 -6.21 -8.10
CA GLN A 133 -15.89 -5.36 -8.23
C GLN A 133 -17.10 -6.08 -8.84
N ALA A 134 -16.86 -7.17 -9.58
CA ALA A 134 -17.90 -8.00 -10.18
C ALA A 134 -18.42 -9.10 -9.24
N GLY A 135 -17.77 -9.33 -8.09
CA GLY A 135 -18.11 -10.39 -7.15
C GLY A 135 -17.76 -11.80 -7.65
N GLN A 136 -16.91 -11.92 -8.68
CA GLN A 136 -16.68 -13.18 -9.40
C GLN A 136 -15.37 -13.86 -9.01
N ARG A 137 -14.36 -13.08 -8.60
CA ARG A 137 -13.02 -13.61 -8.35
C ARG A 137 -12.46 -13.09 -7.03
N MET A 138 -11.78 -13.99 -6.32
CA MET A 138 -10.98 -13.62 -5.16
C MET A 138 -9.69 -12.95 -5.62
N ILE A 139 -9.41 -11.78 -5.07
CA ILE A 139 -8.22 -10.97 -5.34
C ILE A 139 -7.54 -10.61 -4.02
N ASN A 140 -6.21 -10.48 -4.05
CA ASN A 140 -5.48 -9.95 -2.91
C ASN A 140 -5.66 -8.43 -2.84
N SER A 141 -5.88 -7.92 -1.63
CA SER A 141 -5.79 -6.51 -1.29
C SER A 141 -4.74 -6.33 -0.21
N VAL A 142 -4.17 -5.13 -0.11
CA VAL A 142 -3.29 -4.76 0.99
C VAL A 142 -4.12 -3.98 1.98
N ASP A 143 -4.17 -4.45 3.23
CA ASP A 143 -4.69 -3.66 4.34
C ASP A 143 -3.51 -3.11 5.15
N PRO A 144 -3.13 -1.84 4.92
CA PRO A 144 -2.07 -1.21 5.70
C PRO A 144 -2.44 -0.94 7.18
N PHE A 145 -3.69 -1.17 7.62
CA PHE A 145 -4.18 -0.85 8.97
C PHE A 145 -4.76 -2.04 9.75
N ALA A 146 -4.84 -3.23 9.16
CA ALA A 146 -5.19 -4.45 9.90
C ALA A 146 -4.22 -4.64 11.09
N GLY A 147 -4.79 -4.93 12.27
CA GLY A 147 -4.16 -4.97 13.60
C GLY A 147 -2.63 -5.18 13.61
N PHE A 148 -1.91 -4.10 13.94
CA PHE A 148 -0.46 -3.92 13.82
C PHE A 148 0.42 -5.06 14.39
N LYS A 149 1.47 -5.38 13.62
CA LYS A 149 2.79 -5.73 14.17
C LYS A 149 3.78 -4.63 13.79
N SER A 150 4.45 -4.06 14.78
CA SER A 150 5.62 -3.21 14.52
C SER A 150 6.78 -4.09 13.97
N ILE A 151 7.80 -3.48 13.36
CA ILE A 151 9.03 -4.22 12.99
C ILE A 151 9.67 -4.86 14.25
N GLU A 152 9.43 -4.28 15.43
CA GLU A 152 9.86 -4.80 16.75
C GLU A 152 9.07 -6.04 17.21
N ASP A 153 7.90 -6.31 16.64
CA ASP A 153 7.09 -7.53 16.89
C ASP A 153 7.47 -8.71 15.97
N SER A 154 8.61 -8.60 15.28
CA SER A 154 9.24 -9.74 14.62
C SER A 154 9.59 -10.79 15.69
N PRO A 155 9.28 -12.08 15.51
CA PRO A 155 9.80 -13.14 16.37
C PRO A 155 11.30 -13.34 16.09
N ALA A 156 12.12 -12.37 16.48
CA ALA A 156 13.55 -12.55 16.66
C ALA A 156 13.73 -13.17 18.06
N GLY A 157 13.55 -14.48 18.15
CA GLY A 157 13.68 -15.21 19.41
C GLY A 157 13.07 -16.60 19.44
N GLN A 158 13.03 -17.33 18.32
CA GLN A 158 13.16 -18.78 18.43
C GLN A 158 14.67 -19.06 18.49
N GLU A 159 15.24 -18.96 19.69
CA GLU A 159 16.38 -19.80 20.00
C GLU A 159 15.90 -21.23 19.77
N GLU A 160 16.40 -21.84 18.71
CA GLU A 160 16.44 -23.29 18.58
C GLU A 160 17.20 -23.82 19.80
N ASP A 161 16.48 -24.14 20.86
CA ASP A 161 16.95 -25.03 21.91
C ASP A 161 16.93 -26.46 21.34
N ALA A 162 17.80 -26.69 20.35
CA ALA A 162 18.18 -28.00 19.89
C ALA A 162 19.33 -28.48 20.79
N SER A 163 18.97 -28.84 22.02
CA SER A 163 19.84 -29.58 22.92
C SER A 163 19.61 -31.08 22.71
N PHE A 164 20.69 -31.77 22.30
CA PHE A 164 20.84 -33.19 22.00
C PHE A 164 20.41 -34.14 23.13
#